data_AF-A0A945U344-F1
#
_entry.id   AF-A0A945U344-F1
#
_cell.length_a   1.000
_cell.length_b   1.000
_cell.length_c   1.000
_cell.angle_alpha   90.00
_cell.angle_beta   90.00
_cell.angle_gamma   90.00
#
_symmetry.space_group_name_H-M   'P 1'
#
loop_
_entity.id
_entity.type
_entity.pdbx_description
1 polymer ?
#
loop_
_entity_poly.entity_id
_entity_poly.type
_entity_poly.pdbx_seq_one_letter_code
_entity_poly.pdbx_strand_id
1 'polypeptide(L)' 'MEMNVAIEEFLKMIPEFELADPDSVTWAGGQVRGPRHLPVIFPSRTAL' A
#
# COMPACT_ATOMS: atom_id res chain seq x y z
N MET A 1 -3.25 15.63 9.76
CA MET A 1 -4.61 15.19 9.34
C MET A 1 -4.52 14.23 8.16
N GLU A 2 -3.51 14.40 7.32
CA GLU A 2 -3.23 13.62 6.12
C GLU A 2 -3.17 12.12 6.38
N MET A 3 -2.56 11.68 7.49
CA MET A 3 -2.46 10.26 7.81
C MET A 3 -3.84 9.61 8.01
N ASN A 4 -4.73 10.27 8.75
CA ASN A 4 -6.08 9.74 8.98
C ASN A 4 -6.86 9.66 7.67
N VAL A 5 -6.86 10.75 6.89
CA VAL A 5 -7.56 10.81 5.61
C VAL A 5 -7.01 9.77 4.63
N ALA A 6 -5.68 9.62 4.53
CA ALA A 6 -5.06 8.67 3.62
C ALA A 6 -5.42 7.22 3.96
N ILE A 7 -5.38 6.85 5.25
CA ILE A 7 -5.76 5.51 5.70
C ILE A 7 -7.25 5.26 5.48
N GLU A 8 -8.10 6.20 5.87
CA GLU A 8 -9.56 6.05 5.78
C GLU A 8 -10.02 5.91 4.32
N GLU A 9 -9.57 6.79 3.41
CA GLU A 9 -10.02 6.76 2.02
C GLU A 9 -9.45 5.55 1.26
N PHE A 10 -8.20 5.15 1.54
CA PHE A 10 -7.62 3.96 0.94
C PHE A 10 -8.40 2.70 1.33
N LEU A 11 -8.67 2.50 2.63
CA LEU A 11 -9.38 1.31 3.11
C LEU A 11 -10.87 1.29 2.69
N LYS A 12 -11.49 2.45 2.47
CA LYS A 12 -12.86 2.53 1.88
C LYS A 12 -12.90 1.98 0.45
N MET A 13 -11.86 2.21 -0.34
CA MET A 13 -11.79 1.80 -1.75
C MET A 13 -11.18 0.41 -1.94
N ILE A 14 -10.13 0.10 -1.19
CA ILE A 14 -9.33 -1.12 -1.29
C ILE A 14 -9.25 -1.74 0.12
N PRO A 15 -10.31 -2.43 0.58
CA PRO A 15 -10.35 -3.01 1.92
C PRO A 15 -9.47 -4.27 2.04
N GLU A 16 -9.22 -4.94 0.92
CA GLU A 16 -8.40 -6.16 0.84
C GLU A 16 -7.27 -5.92 -0.15
N PHE A 17 -6.04 -6.09 0.33
CA PHE A 17 -4.82 -6.01 -0.48
C PHE A 17 -3.72 -6.83 0.18
N GLU A 18 -2.74 -7.23 -0.62
CA GLU A 18 -1.55 -7.95 -0.16
C GLU A 18 -0.32 -7.46 -0.90
N LEU A 19 0.88 -7.79 -0.40
CA LEU A 19 2.12 -7.52 -1.12
C LEU A 19 2.17 -8.37 -2.39
N ALA A 20 2.47 -7.72 -3.52
CA ALA A 20 2.61 -8.43 -4.80
C ALA A 20 3.79 -9.41 -4.77
N ASP A 21 4.88 -8.99 -4.15
CA ASP A 21 6.10 -9.77 -3.92
C ASP A 21 6.79 -9.20 -2.66
N PRO A 22 6.77 -9.93 -1.53
CA PRO A 22 7.41 -9.49 -0.29
C PRO A 22 8.90 -9.20 -0.42
N ASP A 23 9.62 -9.91 -1.30
CA ASP A 23 11.07 -9.77 -1.48
C ASP A 23 11.43 -8.53 -2.32
N SER A 24 10.47 -7.95 -3.03
CA SER A 24 10.65 -6.74 -3.85
C SER A 24 10.56 -5.42 -3.05
N VAL A 25 10.17 -5.48 -1.78
CA VAL A 25 10.00 -4.29 -0.93
C VAL A 25 11.36 -3.65 -0.66
N THR A 26 11.49 -2.36 -0.98
CA THR A 26 12.71 -1.60 -0.70
C THR A 26 12.47 -0.54 0.37
N TRP A 27 13.49 -0.27 1.18
CA TRP A 27 13.41 0.65 2.32
C TRP A 27 14.43 1.79 2.21
N ALA A 28 14.10 2.93 2.80
CA ALA A 28 15.03 4.03 2.92
C ALA A 28 16.18 3.69 3.89
N GLY A 29 17.43 3.70 3.41
CA GLY A 29 18.62 3.51 4.25
C GLY A 29 19.05 4.73 5.07
N GLY A 30 18.53 5.93 4.74
CA GLY A 30 18.86 7.20 5.40
C GLY A 30 18.14 7.46 6.73
N GLN A 31 18.25 8.69 7.24
CA GLN A 31 17.69 9.07 8.56
C GLN A 31 16.17 9.02 8.63
N VAL A 32 15.48 9.36 7.53
CA VAL A 32 14.01 9.23 7.44
C VAL A 32 13.67 7.80 7.01
N ARG A 33 12.91 7.10 7.86
CA ARG A 33 12.52 5.70 7.65
C ARG A 33 11.23 5.59 6.83
N GLY A 34 11.10 4.48 6.11
CA GLY A 34 9.89 4.11 5.36
C GLY A 34 10.21 3.31 4.10
N PRO A 35 9.20 2.63 3.52
CA PRO A 35 9.36 1.94 2.25
C PRO A 35 9.55 2.96 1.10
N ARG A 36 10.38 2.59 0.12
CA ARG A 36 10.57 3.30 -1.16
C ARG A 36 9.84 2.63 -2.31
N HIS A 37 9.65 1.32 -2.21
CA HIS A 37 8.85 0.53 -3.10
C HIS A 37 8.08 -0.50 -2.26
N LEU A 38 6.76 -0.52 -2.39
CA LEU A 38 5.85 -1.42 -1.67
C LEU A 38 4.73 -1.83 -2.65
N PRO A 39 5.00 -2.70 -3.63
CA PRO A 39 4.00 -3.08 -4.60
C PRO A 39 2.92 -3.93 -3.93
N VAL A 40 1.66 -3.55 -4.14
CA VAL A 40 0.49 -4.27 -3.62
C VAL A 40 -0.41 -4.70 -4.76
N ILE A 41 -1.08 -5.82 -4.58
CA ILE A 41 -2.18 -6.28 -5.43
C ILE A 41 -3.48 -6.24 -4.65
N PHE A 42 -4.58 -6.03 -5.37
CA PHE A 42 -5.93 -6.01 -4.83
C PHE A 42 -6.93 -6.49 -5.91
N PRO A 43 -8.09 -7.04 -5.52
CA PRO A 43 -9.08 -7.50 -6.48
C PRO A 43 -9.55 -6.38 -7.42
N SER A 44 -9.48 -6.62 -8.74
CA SER A 44 -10.08 -5.70 -9.70
C SER A 44 -11.61 -5.78 -9.63
N ARG A 45 -12.30 -4.64 -9.71
CA ARG A 45 -13.77 -4.58 -9.65
C ARG A 45 -14.50 -5.24 -10.84
N THR A 46 -13.78 -5.81 -11.81
CA THR A 46 -14.33 -6.34 -13.06
C THR A 46 -14.67 -7.83 -12.98
N ALA A 47 -15.53 -8.18 -12.04
CA ALA A 47 -16.30 -9.43 -12.09
C ALA A 47 -17.79 -9.06 -12.09
N LEU A 48 -18.31 -8.77 -13.30
CA LEU A 48 -19.71 -9.00 -13.65
C LEU A 48 -19.75 -10.22 -14.58
#